data_AF-A0A670JFE3-F1
#
_entry.id   AF-A0A670JFE3-F1
#
_cell.length_a   1.000
_cell.length_b   1.000
_cell.length_c   1.000
_cell.angle_alpha   90.00
_cell.angle_beta   90.00
_cell.angle_gamma   90.00
#
_symmetry.space_group_name_H-M   'P 1'
#
loop_
_entity.id
_entity.type
_entity.pdbx_description
1 polymer ?
#
loop_
_entity_poly.entity_id
_entity_poly.type
_entity_poly.pdbx_seq_one_letter_code
_entity_poly.pdbx_strand_id
1 'polypeptide(L)'
;MFSLRLLSTLFLFFSQNQRVTPYSFEKCEVHEVLGNRTKVLCYNRNLKNVPAHLPGKVDALDLSENKIRSLWRTDFRNLGHLQVLNISQNKIEHIEGGAFIHTSYLEFLNLTANRLTLLSSSMFDGLTNLTVLMLGSNQILKIEPYAFAHLEKLKEVAVKLESQKARHPQLLYESKLYKILQGGVGIPHIRWYGQEKDYNVLVMDLLGPSLEDLFNFCSRRFTMKTVLMLADQMISRIEYVHTKNFIHRDIKPDNFLMGIGRHCNKLFLIDFGLAKKYRDNRTRQHIPYREDKNLTGTARYASINAHLGIEQSRRDDMESLGYVLMYFNRTSLPWQGLKAATKKQKYEKISEKKMSTPVEVLCKGFPAEFAMYLNYCRGLRFEEAPDYMYLRQLFRILFRTLNHQYDYTFDWTMLKQKAAQQAASSSGQGQQAQTPTGKQTDKSKSNMKGF
;
A
#
# COMPACT_ATOMS: atom_id res chain seq x y z
N MET A 1 -13.09 -7.34 11.27
CA MET A 1 -13.73 -6.82 12.51
C MET A 1 -12.79 -6.02 13.42
N PHE A 2 -11.58 -5.64 12.97
CA PHE A 2 -10.64 -4.75 13.67
C PHE A 2 -10.47 -3.47 12.84
N SER A 3 -11.23 -2.41 13.12
CA SER A 3 -10.97 -1.05 12.59
C SER A 3 -11.90 0.00 13.24
N LEU A 4 -13.13 -0.36 13.61
CA LEU A 4 -14.01 0.58 14.34
C LEU A 4 -13.72 0.65 15.84
N ARG A 5 -13.32 -0.45 16.51
CA ARG A 5 -13.07 -0.42 17.96
C ARG A 5 -11.95 0.55 18.34
N LEU A 6 -10.80 0.59 17.66
CA LEU A 6 -9.66 1.43 18.08
C LEU A 6 -9.91 2.95 17.93
N LEU A 7 -10.53 3.37 16.81
CA LEU A 7 -10.89 4.77 16.54
C LEU A 7 -12.13 5.22 17.34
N SER A 8 -13.12 4.33 17.53
CA SER A 8 -14.22 4.61 18.46
C SER A 8 -13.76 4.61 19.92
N THR A 9 -12.76 3.80 20.30
CA THR A 9 -12.11 3.91 21.60
C THR A 9 -11.29 5.19 21.69
N LEU A 10 -10.61 5.70 20.65
CA LEU A 10 -9.97 7.02 20.72
C LEU A 10 -10.97 8.15 20.97
N PHE A 11 -12.13 8.13 20.31
CA PHE A 11 -13.22 9.11 20.54
C PHE A 11 -13.94 8.91 21.89
N LEU A 12 -14.14 7.67 22.35
CA LEU A 12 -14.75 7.34 23.64
C LEU A 12 -13.77 7.44 24.83
N PHE A 13 -12.46 7.32 24.60
CA PHE A 13 -11.45 7.30 25.66
C PHE A 13 -11.14 8.70 26.17
N PHE A 14 -11.18 9.70 25.30
CA PHE A 14 -10.95 11.13 25.60
C PHE A 14 -12.23 11.99 25.53
N SER A 15 -13.40 11.38 25.35
CA SER A 15 -14.69 12.08 25.50
C SER A 15 -14.92 12.47 26.96
N GLN A 16 -15.25 13.74 27.21
CA GLN A 16 -15.49 14.34 28.53
C GLN A 16 -16.74 13.83 29.28
N ASN A 17 -17.42 12.79 28.80
CA ASN A 17 -18.77 12.40 29.28
C ASN A 17 -18.81 11.07 30.08
N GLN A 18 -17.82 10.76 30.92
CA GLN A 18 -17.91 9.63 31.84
C GLN A 18 -17.73 10.05 33.31
N ARG A 19 -18.50 9.41 34.21
CA ARG A 19 -18.68 9.79 35.61
C ARG A 19 -17.34 9.91 36.34
N VAL A 20 -17.15 11.06 36.99
CA VAL A 20 -15.91 11.54 37.59
C VAL A 20 -15.84 11.12 39.06
N THR A 21 -14.79 10.39 39.45
CA THR A 21 -14.31 10.36 40.84
C THR A 21 -12.99 11.13 40.89
N PRO A 22 -12.97 12.37 41.41
CA PRO A 22 -11.81 13.24 41.28
C PRO A 22 -10.78 12.91 42.35
N TYR A 23 -9.73 12.18 41.97
CA TYR A 23 -8.43 12.28 42.64
C TYR A 23 -7.48 12.99 41.68
N SER A 24 -7.14 14.25 41.98
CA SER A 24 -6.16 15.01 41.21
C SER A 24 -4.75 14.72 41.74
N PHE A 25 -3.92 14.06 40.93
CA PHE A 25 -2.52 13.85 41.25
C PHE A 25 -1.67 14.80 40.41
N GLU A 26 -0.88 15.71 41.02
CA GLU A 26 0.00 16.65 40.29
C GLU A 26 -0.68 17.45 39.15
N LYS A 27 -1.96 17.79 39.31
CA LYS A 27 -2.79 18.42 38.26
C LYS A 27 -3.10 17.49 37.07
N CYS A 28 -3.03 16.18 37.22
CA CYS A 28 -3.58 15.20 36.29
C CYS A 28 -4.89 14.63 36.85
N GLU A 29 -5.79 14.23 35.96
CA GLU A 29 -7.04 13.58 36.32
C GLU A 29 -6.91 12.07 36.13
N VAL A 30 -7.26 11.31 37.17
CA VAL A 30 -7.28 9.85 37.12
C VAL A 30 -8.74 9.39 36.98
N HIS A 31 -9.00 8.60 35.95
CA HIS A 31 -10.33 8.08 35.62
C HIS A 31 -10.29 6.56 35.65
N GLU A 32 -10.98 5.95 36.61
CA GLU A 32 -11.21 4.50 36.64
C GLU A 32 -12.44 4.15 35.80
N VAL A 33 -12.28 3.21 34.86
CA VAL A 33 -13.33 2.78 33.94
C VAL A 33 -13.75 1.35 34.24
N LEU A 34 -15.03 1.04 33.97
CA LEU A 34 -15.60 -0.31 34.03
C LEU A 34 -14.63 -1.35 33.45
N GLY A 35 -14.28 -2.35 34.26
CA GLY A 35 -13.30 -3.38 33.91
C GLY A 35 -11.89 -3.15 34.45
N ASN A 36 -11.72 -2.32 35.50
CA ASN A 36 -10.45 -2.11 36.21
C ASN A 36 -9.37 -1.43 35.35
N ARG A 37 -9.79 -0.65 34.35
CA ARG A 37 -8.88 0.10 33.48
C ARG A 37 -8.70 1.52 34.01
N THR A 38 -7.46 1.97 34.13
CA THR A 38 -7.16 3.32 34.62
C THR A 38 -6.67 4.19 33.47
N LYS A 39 -7.27 5.37 33.33
CA LYS A 39 -6.81 6.42 32.44
C LYS A 39 -6.27 7.58 33.24
N VAL A 40 -5.17 8.17 32.78
CA VAL A 40 -4.59 9.37 33.40
C VAL A 40 -4.48 10.46 32.36
N LEU A 41 -5.14 11.59 32.62
CA LEU A 41 -5.21 12.75 31.75
C LEU A 41 -4.41 13.91 32.36
N CYS A 42 -3.26 14.20 31.77
CA CYS A 42 -2.34 15.27 32.16
C CYS A 42 -2.18 16.32 31.04
N TYR A 43 -3.12 16.43 30.11
CA TYR A 43 -2.99 17.33 28.97
C TYR A 43 -3.07 18.81 29.39
N ASN A 44 -2.31 19.68 28.71
CA ASN A 44 -2.29 21.13 28.93
C ASN A 44 -2.03 21.55 30.39
N ARG A 45 -1.08 20.89 31.06
CA ARG A 45 -0.71 21.17 32.47
C ARG A 45 0.62 21.89 32.62
N ASN A 46 1.21 22.36 31.53
CA ASN A 46 2.54 23.00 31.47
C ASN A 46 3.68 22.10 32.00
N LEU A 47 3.52 20.77 31.95
CA LEU A 47 4.52 19.82 32.44
C LEU A 47 5.81 19.93 31.63
N LYS A 48 6.96 19.91 32.32
CA LYS A 48 8.28 19.92 31.68
C LYS A 48 8.90 18.52 31.58
N ASN A 49 8.41 17.58 32.39
CA ASN A 49 8.85 16.20 32.47
C ASN A 49 7.64 15.28 32.62
N VAL A 50 7.82 13.98 32.39
CA VAL A 50 6.82 12.96 32.73
C VAL A 50 6.68 12.90 34.28
N PRO A 51 5.46 12.90 34.83
CA PRO A 51 5.24 12.80 36.28
C PRO A 51 5.85 11.53 36.89
N ALA A 52 6.59 11.65 37.98
CA ALA A 52 7.38 10.55 38.56
C ALA A 52 6.53 9.49 39.30
N HIS A 53 5.34 9.87 39.78
CA HIS A 53 4.48 9.01 40.61
C HIS A 53 3.10 8.79 39.98
N LEU A 54 3.09 8.33 38.72
CA LEU A 54 1.87 7.82 38.09
C LEU A 54 1.42 6.51 38.74
N PRO A 55 0.10 6.21 38.79
CA PRO A 55 -0.40 4.92 39.25
C PRO A 55 0.23 3.75 38.48
N GLY A 56 0.49 2.62 39.14
CA GLY A 56 1.14 1.47 38.49
C GLY A 56 0.27 0.69 37.49
N LYS A 57 -1.06 0.89 37.51
CA LYS A 57 -2.02 0.22 36.62
C LYS A 57 -2.69 1.19 35.66
N VAL A 58 -1.92 1.87 34.83
CA VAL A 58 -2.44 2.82 33.82
C VAL A 58 -2.48 2.15 32.46
N ASP A 59 -3.67 2.09 31.85
CA ASP A 59 -3.91 1.58 30.50
C ASP A 59 -3.73 2.68 29.44
N ALA A 60 -4.11 3.91 29.77
CA ALA A 60 -4.03 5.05 28.87
C ALA A 60 -3.50 6.29 29.59
N LEU A 61 -2.48 6.91 29.02
CA LEU A 61 -1.84 8.11 29.55
C LEU A 61 -1.84 9.20 28.47
N ASP A 62 -2.37 10.36 28.82
CA ASP A 62 -2.33 11.56 27.97
C ASP A 62 -1.48 12.65 28.61
N LEU A 63 -0.34 12.92 28.00
CA LEU A 63 0.62 13.97 28.35
C LEU A 63 0.65 15.08 27.28
N SER A 64 -0.35 15.15 26.39
CA SER A 64 -0.35 16.09 25.26
C SER A 64 -0.43 17.56 25.67
N GLU A 65 -0.06 18.47 24.77
CA GLU A 65 -0.13 19.92 24.99
C GLU A 65 0.69 20.40 26.20
N ASN A 66 1.84 19.76 26.45
CA ASN A 66 2.74 20.13 27.53
C ASN A 66 4.06 20.73 27.00
N LYS A 67 5.07 20.86 27.86
CA LYS A 67 6.38 21.46 27.57
C LYS A 67 7.52 20.43 27.73
N ILE A 68 7.23 19.14 27.60
CA ILE A 68 8.20 18.05 27.76
C ILE A 68 9.22 18.11 26.62
N ARG A 69 10.51 18.02 26.95
CA ARG A 69 11.62 18.13 25.98
C ARG A 69 12.36 16.82 25.70
N SER A 70 12.36 15.92 26.67
CA SER A 70 13.12 14.68 26.60
C SER A 70 12.33 13.56 27.25
N LEU A 71 12.48 12.36 26.70
CA LEU A 71 12.01 11.12 27.31
C LEU A 71 13.19 10.28 27.73
N TRP A 72 13.17 9.83 28.97
CA TRP A 72 14.24 9.08 29.62
C TRP A 72 13.80 7.65 29.89
N ARG A 73 14.78 6.75 30.01
CA ARG A 73 14.58 5.33 30.33
C ARG A 73 13.77 5.09 31.61
N THR A 74 13.77 6.04 32.53
CA THR A 74 13.06 5.95 33.81
C THR A 74 11.63 6.44 33.78
N ASP A 75 11.22 7.22 32.76
CA ASP A 75 9.94 7.94 32.75
C ASP A 75 8.72 7.01 32.78
N PHE A 76 8.81 5.85 32.12
CA PHE A 76 7.70 4.90 32.02
C PHE A 76 7.97 3.56 32.73
N ARG A 77 8.98 3.51 33.62
CA ARG A 77 9.47 2.25 34.24
C ARG A 77 8.40 1.43 34.98
N ASN A 78 7.38 2.10 35.53
CA ASN A 78 6.31 1.48 36.32
C ASN A 78 5.00 1.32 35.53
N LEU A 79 4.99 1.60 34.22
CA LEU A 79 3.79 1.60 33.39
C LEU A 79 3.69 0.36 32.50
N GLY A 80 3.94 -0.82 33.08
CA GLY A 80 3.99 -2.09 32.35
C GLY A 80 2.69 -2.49 31.63
N HIS A 81 1.54 -1.94 32.06
CA HIS A 81 0.23 -2.20 31.46
C HIS A 81 -0.20 -1.16 30.41
N LEU A 82 0.64 -0.15 30.14
CA LEU A 82 0.26 0.96 29.28
C LEU A 82 0.02 0.48 27.84
N GLN A 83 -1.18 0.74 27.33
CA GLN A 83 -1.60 0.38 25.97
C GLN A 83 -1.64 1.59 25.05
N VAL A 84 -1.96 2.76 25.60
CA VAL A 84 -2.13 4.01 24.85
C VAL A 84 -1.32 5.12 25.49
N LEU A 85 -0.41 5.72 24.72
CA LEU A 85 0.35 6.90 25.14
C LEU A 85 0.17 8.03 24.13
N ASN A 86 -0.47 9.10 24.56
CA ASN A 86 -0.52 10.36 23.82
C ASN A 86 0.46 11.34 24.44
N ILE A 87 1.50 11.73 23.69
CA ILE A 87 2.47 12.76 24.11
C ILE A 87 2.67 13.79 22.99
N SER A 88 1.63 13.98 22.18
CA SER A 88 1.63 14.95 21.08
C SER A 88 1.67 16.40 21.57
N GLN A 89 1.98 17.34 20.67
CA GLN A 89 1.99 18.79 20.97
C GLN A 89 2.89 19.14 22.17
N ASN A 90 4.07 18.53 22.24
CA ASN A 90 5.09 18.81 23.25
C ASN A 90 6.32 19.46 22.57
N LYS A 91 7.46 19.48 23.26
CA LYS A 91 8.73 20.03 22.75
C LYS A 91 9.80 18.94 22.67
N ILE A 92 9.42 17.68 22.46
CA ILE A 92 10.34 16.55 22.55
C ILE A 92 11.34 16.61 21.41
N GLU A 93 12.61 16.80 21.75
CA GLU A 93 13.75 16.85 20.85
C GLU A 93 14.58 15.55 20.98
N HIS A 94 14.51 14.88 22.13
CA HIS A 94 15.31 13.69 22.44
C HIS A 94 14.47 12.57 23.07
N ILE A 95 14.65 11.34 22.60
CA ILE A 95 14.15 10.12 23.23
C ILE A 95 15.38 9.24 23.51
N GLU A 96 15.64 8.97 24.78
CA GLU A 96 16.73 8.09 25.18
C GLU A 96 16.48 6.66 24.70
N GLY A 97 17.54 5.94 24.34
CA GLY A 97 17.45 4.53 23.98
C GLY A 97 16.82 3.70 25.10
N GLY A 98 15.76 2.94 24.78
CA GLY A 98 15.02 2.16 25.76
C GLY A 98 14.09 2.95 26.66
N ALA A 99 13.74 4.20 26.32
CA ALA A 99 12.68 4.97 26.99
C ALA A 99 11.40 4.16 27.23
N PHE A 100 11.07 3.25 26.31
CA PHE A 100 9.87 2.41 26.32
C PHE A 100 10.13 0.94 26.67
N ILE A 101 11.31 0.58 27.20
CA ILE A 101 11.69 -0.81 27.44
C ILE A 101 10.75 -1.55 28.40
N HIS A 102 10.09 -0.80 29.29
CA HIS A 102 9.14 -1.33 30.27
C HIS A 102 7.67 -1.24 29.82
N THR A 103 7.37 -0.71 28.63
CA THR A 103 5.99 -0.53 28.12
C THR A 103 5.72 -1.45 26.93
N SER A 104 6.00 -2.75 27.08
CA SER A 104 5.89 -3.73 25.98
C SER A 104 4.46 -3.99 25.50
N TYR A 105 3.46 -3.65 26.31
CA TYR A 105 2.04 -3.74 25.94
C TYR A 105 1.54 -2.54 25.13
N LEU A 106 2.37 -1.51 24.91
CA LEU A 106 1.95 -0.29 24.22
C LEU A 106 1.55 -0.60 22.78
N GLU A 107 0.30 -0.32 22.42
CA GLU A 107 -0.27 -0.56 21.08
C GLU A 107 -0.31 0.71 20.24
N PHE A 108 -0.40 1.88 20.89
CA PHE A 108 -0.54 3.18 20.28
C PHE A 108 0.39 4.20 20.94
N LEU A 109 1.22 4.85 20.12
CA LEU A 109 2.11 5.93 20.53
C LEU A 109 1.91 7.13 19.61
N ASN A 110 1.48 8.26 20.18
CA ASN A 110 1.36 9.51 19.46
C ASN A 110 2.44 10.51 19.87
N LEU A 111 3.39 10.73 18.98
CA LEU A 111 4.49 11.70 19.06
C LEU A 111 4.29 12.90 18.12
N THR A 112 3.09 13.08 17.56
CA THR A 112 2.77 14.15 16.59
C THR A 112 3.05 15.54 17.19
N ALA A 113 3.48 16.49 16.37
CA ALA A 113 3.75 17.87 16.78
C ALA A 113 4.75 17.97 17.95
N ASN A 114 5.88 17.29 17.80
CA ASN A 114 7.07 17.43 18.65
C ASN A 114 8.22 18.04 17.82
N ARG A 115 9.47 17.88 18.26
CA ARG A 115 10.66 18.49 17.64
C ARG A 115 11.74 17.45 17.34
N LEU A 116 11.34 16.19 17.14
CA LEU A 116 12.27 15.12 16.80
C LEU A 116 12.94 15.42 15.45
N THR A 117 14.26 15.32 15.38
CA THR A 117 15.06 15.56 14.17
C THR A 117 15.68 14.29 13.60
N LEU A 118 15.85 13.26 14.42
CA LEU A 118 16.44 11.97 14.06
C LEU A 118 15.52 10.85 14.56
N LEU A 119 15.39 9.77 13.77
CA LEU A 119 14.81 8.53 14.24
C LEU A 119 15.83 7.39 14.22
N SER A 120 16.15 6.81 15.38
CA SER A 120 16.97 5.61 15.54
C SER A 120 16.18 4.44 16.12
N SER A 121 16.69 3.22 15.94
CA SER A 121 16.02 1.99 16.40
C SER A 121 15.86 1.95 17.92
N SER A 122 16.91 2.36 18.65
CA SER A 122 16.95 2.29 20.10
C SER A 122 15.92 3.16 20.81
N MET A 123 15.47 4.25 20.18
CA MET A 123 14.41 5.10 20.73
C MET A 123 13.08 4.37 20.90
N PHE A 124 12.87 3.28 20.16
CA PHE A 124 11.64 2.50 20.14
C PHE A 124 11.83 1.10 20.75
N ASP A 125 12.96 0.84 21.41
CA ASP A 125 13.22 -0.42 22.10
C ASP A 125 12.14 -0.72 23.14
N GLY A 126 11.68 -1.97 23.15
CA GLY A 126 10.61 -2.46 24.02
C GLY A 126 9.22 -2.38 23.42
N LEU A 127 9.00 -1.63 22.34
CA LEU A 127 7.68 -1.43 21.71
C LEU A 127 7.24 -2.59 20.80
N THR A 128 7.40 -3.83 21.27
CA THR A 128 7.14 -5.05 20.48
C THR A 128 5.66 -5.26 20.13
N ASN A 129 4.73 -4.65 20.88
CA ASN A 129 3.30 -4.72 20.61
C ASN A 129 2.74 -3.50 19.86
N LEU A 130 3.60 -2.55 19.48
CA LEU A 130 3.16 -1.27 18.90
C LEU A 130 2.57 -1.47 17.51
N THR A 131 1.33 -1.03 17.33
CA THR A 131 0.59 -1.17 16.08
C THR A 131 0.46 0.15 15.32
N VAL A 132 0.47 1.26 16.04
CA VAL A 132 0.30 2.61 15.51
C VAL A 132 1.32 3.54 16.15
N LEU A 133 2.15 4.14 15.30
CA LEU A 133 3.11 5.17 15.67
C LEU A 133 2.79 6.43 14.86
N MET A 134 2.41 7.52 15.55
CA MET A 134 2.15 8.80 14.90
C MET A 134 3.33 9.75 15.12
N LEU A 135 3.99 10.16 14.04
CA LEU A 135 5.17 11.03 14.05
C LEU A 135 4.96 12.35 13.30
N GLY A 136 3.71 12.67 12.95
CA GLY A 136 3.37 13.85 12.14
C GLY A 136 3.91 15.16 12.74
N SER A 137 4.12 16.16 11.90
CA SER A 137 4.48 17.53 12.34
C SER A 137 5.70 17.62 13.27
N ASN A 138 6.65 16.68 13.17
CA ASN A 138 8.00 16.76 13.75
C ASN A 138 8.98 17.47 12.79
N GLN A 139 10.26 17.54 13.15
CA GLN A 139 11.34 18.16 12.37
C GLN A 139 12.33 17.11 11.85
N ILE A 140 11.84 15.92 11.50
CA ILE A 140 12.69 14.76 11.18
C ILE A 140 13.50 15.05 9.90
N LEU A 141 14.81 15.14 10.06
CA LEU A 141 15.79 15.34 8.99
C LEU A 141 16.44 14.02 8.54
N LYS A 142 16.51 13.04 9.44
CA LYS A 142 17.18 11.75 9.18
C LYS A 142 16.44 10.60 9.87
N ILE A 143 16.33 9.47 9.18
CA ILE A 143 15.87 8.18 9.72
C ILE A 143 17.02 7.20 9.54
N GLU A 144 17.49 6.60 10.62
CA GLU A 144 18.54 5.59 10.56
C GLU A 144 18.02 4.30 9.90
N PRO A 145 18.89 3.54 9.20
CA PRO A 145 18.55 2.19 8.77
C PRO A 145 18.02 1.38 9.96
N TYR A 146 16.94 0.62 9.74
CA TYR A 146 16.33 -0.23 10.77
C TYR A 146 15.71 0.50 11.97
N ALA A 147 15.46 1.82 11.87
CA ALA A 147 14.82 2.60 12.94
C ALA A 147 13.49 2.03 13.44
N PHE A 148 12.81 1.20 12.65
CA PHE A 148 11.55 0.55 13.02
C PHE A 148 11.62 -0.98 13.01
N ALA A 149 12.82 -1.58 12.89
CA ALA A 149 12.97 -3.01 12.66
C ALA A 149 12.39 -3.89 13.78
N HIS A 150 12.39 -3.39 15.02
CA HIS A 150 11.86 -4.11 16.19
C HIS A 150 10.35 -3.89 16.40
N LEU A 151 9.71 -3.06 15.58
CA LEU A 151 8.27 -2.77 15.65
C LEU A 151 7.49 -3.75 14.78
N GLU A 152 7.57 -5.04 15.11
CA GLU A 152 7.05 -6.14 14.28
C GLU A 152 5.54 -6.05 13.99
N LYS A 153 4.78 -5.35 14.84
CA LYS A 153 3.33 -5.15 14.68
C LYS A 153 2.96 -3.82 14.03
N LEU A 154 3.93 -2.97 13.72
CA LEU A 154 3.69 -1.67 13.09
C LEU A 154 3.15 -1.91 11.67
N LYS A 155 2.00 -1.32 11.38
CA LYS A 155 1.42 -1.42 10.05
C LYS A 155 1.95 -0.29 9.18
N GLU A 156 2.80 -0.64 8.23
CA GLU A 156 3.12 0.25 7.13
C GLU A 156 1.86 0.57 6.31
N VAL A 157 1.74 1.82 5.86
CA VAL A 157 0.60 2.35 5.12
C VAL A 157 1.09 3.10 3.89
N ALA A 158 0.30 3.08 2.83
CA ALA A 158 0.52 3.95 1.69
C ALA A 158 -0.16 5.30 1.96
N VAL A 159 0.56 6.40 1.67
CA VAL A 159 0.05 7.76 1.81
C VAL A 159 0.09 8.44 0.44
N LYS A 160 -1.09 8.80 -0.08
CA LYS A 160 -1.23 9.60 -1.30
C LYS A 160 -1.43 11.05 -0.91
N LEU A 161 -0.58 11.93 -1.44
CA LEU A 161 -0.62 13.38 -1.20
C LEU A 161 -1.05 14.09 -2.48
N GLU A 162 -1.97 15.04 -2.36
CA GLU A 162 -2.38 15.93 -3.43
C GLU A 162 -2.29 17.37 -2.93
N SER A 163 -1.58 18.25 -3.67
CA SER A 163 -1.53 19.67 -3.30
C SER A 163 -2.94 20.26 -3.33
N GLN A 164 -3.31 21.04 -2.31
CA GLN A 164 -4.57 21.79 -2.28
C GLN A 164 -4.65 22.84 -3.41
N LYS A 165 -3.50 23.24 -3.97
CA LYS A 165 -3.39 24.16 -5.11
C LYS A 165 -3.38 23.44 -6.46
N ALA A 166 -3.59 22.13 -6.50
CA ALA A 166 -3.64 21.38 -7.74
C ALA A 166 -4.73 21.94 -8.67
N ARG A 167 -4.42 22.09 -9.96
CA ARG A 167 -5.36 22.63 -10.95
C ARG A 167 -6.64 21.78 -11.09
N HIS A 168 -6.52 20.48 -10.86
CA HIS A 168 -7.61 19.52 -10.97
C HIS A 168 -7.58 18.55 -9.77
N PRO A 169 -8.10 18.98 -8.60
CA PRO A 169 -8.07 18.15 -7.39
C PRO A 169 -9.06 17.00 -7.50
N GLN A 170 -8.61 15.79 -7.21
CA GLN A 170 -9.36 14.54 -7.37
C GLN A 170 -9.29 13.64 -6.13
N LEU A 171 -8.42 13.92 -5.16
CA LEU A 171 -8.19 13.00 -4.04
C LEU A 171 -9.40 12.87 -3.10
N LEU A 172 -10.19 13.94 -2.91
CA LEU A 172 -11.47 13.86 -2.19
C LEU A 172 -12.46 12.92 -2.90
N TYR A 173 -12.57 13.05 -4.22
CA TYR A 173 -13.44 12.20 -5.04
C TYR A 173 -13.02 10.73 -4.91
N GLU A 174 -11.73 10.46 -5.08
CA GLU A 174 -11.14 9.14 -4.94
C GLU A 174 -11.42 8.53 -3.56
N SER A 175 -11.24 9.31 -2.47
CA SER A 175 -11.52 8.85 -1.10
C SER A 175 -12.98 8.43 -0.89
N LYS A 176 -13.94 9.19 -1.45
CA LYS A 176 -15.37 8.88 -1.39
C LYS A 176 -15.69 7.62 -2.18
N LEU A 177 -15.06 7.46 -3.35
CA LEU A 177 -15.27 6.29 -4.18
C LEU A 177 -14.72 5.02 -3.52
N TYR A 178 -13.53 5.08 -2.92
CA TYR A 178 -13.03 3.96 -2.11
C TYR A 178 -13.99 3.55 -0.99
N LYS A 179 -14.65 4.50 -0.31
CA LYS A 179 -15.68 4.21 0.70
C LYS A 179 -16.87 3.42 0.11
N ILE A 180 -17.29 3.73 -1.11
CA ILE A 180 -18.35 2.99 -1.83
C ILE A 180 -17.88 1.59 -2.21
N LEU A 181 -16.61 1.45 -2.58
CA LEU A 181 -16.01 0.19 -3.03
C LEU A 181 -15.59 -0.74 -1.88
N GLN A 182 -15.54 -0.26 -0.63
CA GLN A 182 -15.14 -1.06 0.54
C GLN A 182 -15.94 -2.37 0.65
N GLY A 183 -15.26 -3.41 1.13
CA GLY A 183 -15.77 -4.79 1.18
C GLY A 183 -15.51 -5.62 -0.08
N GLY A 184 -15.05 -4.99 -1.16
CA GLY A 184 -14.68 -5.67 -2.40
C GLY A 184 -13.39 -6.46 -2.29
N VAL A 185 -13.35 -7.65 -2.90
CA VAL A 185 -12.10 -8.43 -3.00
C VAL A 185 -11.13 -7.68 -3.92
N GLY A 186 -9.94 -7.37 -3.40
CA GLY A 186 -8.91 -6.65 -4.15
C GLY A 186 -9.15 -5.14 -4.23
N ILE A 187 -9.88 -4.58 -3.26
CA ILE A 187 -9.95 -3.14 -3.02
C ILE A 187 -9.20 -2.83 -1.71
N PRO A 188 -8.22 -1.91 -1.69
CA PRO A 188 -7.50 -1.56 -0.47
C PRO A 188 -8.41 -0.84 0.54
N HIS A 189 -8.14 -1.03 1.84
CA HIS A 189 -8.88 -0.29 2.87
C HIS A 189 -8.34 1.13 2.99
N ILE A 190 -9.24 2.10 3.04
CA ILE A 190 -8.92 3.46 3.42
C ILE A 190 -8.92 3.56 4.94
N ARG A 191 -7.85 4.11 5.48
CA ARG A 191 -7.66 4.31 6.92
C ARG A 191 -8.07 5.71 7.32
N TRP A 192 -7.65 6.70 6.52
CA TRP A 192 -7.95 8.10 6.81
C TRP A 192 -7.91 8.94 5.54
N TYR A 193 -8.71 10.00 5.54
CA TYR A 193 -8.62 11.08 4.57
C TYR A 193 -8.78 12.41 5.33
N GLY A 194 -7.96 13.39 4.99
CA GLY A 194 -8.07 14.73 5.54
C GLY A 194 -7.03 15.67 4.94
N GLN A 195 -6.72 16.74 5.67
CA GLN A 195 -5.79 17.77 5.23
C GLN A 195 -4.64 17.87 6.23
N GLU A 196 -3.43 18.03 5.72
CA GLU A 196 -2.22 18.30 6.49
C GLU A 196 -1.41 19.36 5.74
N LYS A 197 -1.25 20.54 6.35
CA LYS A 197 -0.64 21.72 5.71
C LYS A 197 -1.32 22.04 4.36
N ASP A 198 -0.54 22.21 3.30
CA ASP A 198 -1.00 22.52 1.94
C ASP A 198 -1.42 21.28 1.12
N TYR A 199 -1.66 20.14 1.78
CA TYR A 199 -1.97 18.87 1.10
C TYR A 199 -3.31 18.29 1.57
N ASN A 200 -4.05 17.71 0.62
CA ASN A 200 -5.02 16.66 0.88
C ASN A 200 -4.25 15.34 1.01
N VAL A 201 -4.63 14.52 1.98
CA VAL A 201 -3.91 13.30 2.34
C VAL A 201 -4.89 12.13 2.37
N LEU A 202 -4.53 11.04 1.71
CA LEU A 202 -5.28 9.78 1.72
C LEU A 202 -4.36 8.66 2.20
N VAL A 203 -4.69 8.07 3.35
CA VAL A 203 -3.95 6.97 3.97
C VAL A 203 -4.70 5.67 3.71
N MET A 204 -4.00 4.68 3.17
CA MET A 204 -4.59 3.39 2.79
C MET A 204 -3.64 2.22 3.07
N ASP A 205 -4.15 1.00 2.92
CA ASP A 205 -3.32 -0.21 3.01
C ASP A 205 -2.09 -0.11 2.09
N LEU A 206 -0.92 -0.43 2.63
CA LEU A 206 0.26 -0.67 1.81
C LEU A 206 0.07 -1.98 1.03
N LEU A 207 0.34 -1.92 -0.27
CA LEU A 207 0.31 -3.07 -1.18
C LEU A 207 1.73 -3.36 -1.67
N GLY A 208 1.89 -4.51 -2.31
CA GLY A 208 3.13 -4.94 -2.93
C GLY A 208 3.35 -4.28 -4.30
N PRO A 209 4.27 -4.81 -5.11
CA PRO A 209 4.61 -4.23 -6.41
C PRO A 209 3.44 -4.26 -7.39
N SER A 210 3.45 -3.33 -8.34
CA SER A 210 2.51 -3.31 -9.47
C SER A 210 2.83 -4.43 -10.47
N LEU A 211 1.89 -4.72 -11.38
CA LEU A 211 2.16 -5.67 -12.46
C LEU A 211 3.23 -5.16 -13.44
N GLU A 212 3.42 -3.85 -13.62
CA GLU A 212 4.54 -3.34 -14.43
C GLU A 212 5.89 -3.60 -13.73
N ASP A 213 5.97 -3.39 -12.43
CA ASP A 213 7.18 -3.68 -11.64
C ASP A 213 7.54 -5.17 -11.71
N LEU A 214 6.53 -6.03 -11.52
CA LEU A 214 6.69 -7.48 -11.61
C LEU A 214 7.04 -7.93 -13.03
N PHE A 215 6.49 -7.27 -14.04
CA PHE A 215 6.84 -7.55 -15.44
C PHE A 215 8.30 -7.22 -15.70
N ASN A 216 8.77 -6.07 -15.25
CA ASN A 216 10.19 -5.69 -15.35
C ASN A 216 11.10 -6.64 -14.55
N PHE A 217 10.69 -7.05 -13.34
CA PHE A 217 11.40 -8.04 -12.54
C PHE A 217 11.52 -9.40 -13.25
N CYS A 218 10.50 -9.81 -13.99
CA CYS A 218 10.51 -10.99 -14.86
C CYS A 218 11.15 -10.73 -16.23
N SER A 219 12.03 -9.73 -16.34
CA SER A 219 12.72 -9.36 -17.59
C SER A 219 11.77 -9.08 -18.75
N ARG A 220 10.63 -8.44 -18.44
CA ARG A 220 9.56 -8.07 -19.38
C ARG A 220 8.97 -9.26 -20.13
N ARG A 221 8.89 -10.41 -19.47
CA ARG A 221 8.30 -11.62 -20.03
C ARG A 221 7.50 -12.37 -18.98
N PHE A 222 6.21 -12.54 -19.24
CA PHE A 222 5.38 -13.46 -18.47
C PHE A 222 5.10 -14.73 -19.25
N THR A 223 4.97 -15.84 -18.53
CA THR A 223 4.49 -17.10 -19.08
C THR A 223 2.98 -17.03 -19.31
N MET A 224 2.48 -17.88 -20.22
CA MET A 224 1.04 -18.01 -20.47
C MET A 224 0.27 -18.34 -19.18
N LYS A 225 0.83 -19.22 -18.33
CA LYS A 225 0.27 -19.55 -17.00
C LYS A 225 0.05 -18.28 -16.16
N THR A 226 1.07 -17.42 -16.03
CA THR A 226 0.98 -16.16 -15.27
C THR A 226 -0.06 -15.21 -15.86
N VAL A 227 -0.06 -15.00 -17.19
CA VAL A 227 -1.01 -14.11 -17.86
C VAL A 227 -2.45 -14.58 -17.65
N LEU A 228 -2.73 -15.88 -17.77
CA LEU A 228 -4.08 -16.42 -17.59
C LEU A 228 -4.55 -16.37 -16.12
N MET A 229 -3.66 -16.63 -15.14
CA MET A 229 -4.01 -16.46 -13.73
C MET A 229 -4.33 -15.02 -13.36
N LEU A 230 -3.58 -14.07 -13.94
CA LEU A 230 -3.84 -12.63 -13.78
C LEU A 230 -5.15 -12.21 -14.46
N ALA A 231 -5.41 -12.66 -15.68
CA ALA A 231 -6.62 -12.32 -16.43
C ALA A 231 -7.89 -12.63 -15.63
N ASP A 232 -7.96 -13.80 -14.98
CA ASP A 232 -9.10 -14.19 -14.14
C ASP A 232 -9.37 -13.20 -13.00
N GLN A 233 -8.32 -12.79 -12.30
CA GLN A 233 -8.45 -11.81 -11.22
C GLN A 233 -8.77 -10.41 -11.74
N MET A 234 -8.09 -9.96 -12.81
CA MET A 234 -8.29 -8.62 -13.39
C MET A 234 -9.73 -8.39 -13.88
N ILE A 235 -10.31 -9.37 -14.60
CA ILE A 235 -11.72 -9.33 -15.03
C ILE A 235 -12.63 -9.19 -13.81
N SER A 236 -12.35 -9.96 -12.75
CA SER A 236 -13.15 -9.93 -11.51
C SER A 236 -13.02 -8.60 -10.75
N ARG A 237 -11.87 -7.93 -10.77
CA ARG A 237 -11.71 -6.58 -10.17
C ARG A 237 -12.51 -5.53 -10.93
N ILE A 238 -12.43 -5.55 -12.26
CA ILE A 238 -13.17 -4.61 -13.12
C ILE A 238 -14.68 -4.84 -12.99
N GLU A 239 -15.13 -6.10 -13.03
CA GLU A 239 -16.54 -6.46 -12.78
C GLU A 239 -17.04 -5.87 -11.46
N TYR A 240 -16.29 -6.03 -10.37
CA TYR A 240 -16.70 -5.51 -9.07
C TYR A 240 -16.93 -3.99 -9.10
N VAL A 241 -16.02 -3.23 -9.71
CA VAL A 241 -16.18 -1.77 -9.89
C VAL A 241 -17.44 -1.45 -10.71
N HIS A 242 -17.69 -2.20 -11.79
CA HIS A 242 -18.89 -2.07 -12.61
C HIS A 242 -20.19 -2.38 -11.84
N THR A 243 -20.18 -3.36 -10.93
CA THR A 243 -21.36 -3.68 -10.09
C THR A 243 -21.72 -2.52 -9.16
N LYS A 244 -20.72 -1.73 -8.75
CA LYS A 244 -20.87 -0.52 -7.94
C LYS A 244 -21.24 0.73 -8.75
N ASN A 245 -21.55 0.57 -10.04
CA ASN A 245 -22.00 1.61 -10.98
C ASN A 245 -20.89 2.56 -11.48
N PHE A 246 -19.62 2.18 -11.33
CA PHE A 246 -18.49 2.98 -11.80
C PHE A 246 -17.73 2.26 -12.90
N ILE A 247 -17.14 3.02 -13.81
CA ILE A 247 -16.09 2.60 -14.74
C ILE A 247 -14.77 3.23 -14.27
N HIS A 248 -13.65 2.54 -14.48
CA HIS A 248 -12.33 2.93 -14.03
C HIS A 248 -11.66 3.95 -14.95
N ARG A 249 -11.72 3.74 -16.27
CA ARG A 249 -11.17 4.61 -17.33
C ARG A 249 -9.65 4.77 -17.36
N ASP A 250 -8.91 3.96 -16.60
CA ASP A 250 -7.43 3.94 -16.64
C ASP A 250 -6.87 2.55 -16.30
N ILE A 251 -7.37 1.54 -17.00
CA ILE A 251 -6.91 0.16 -16.88
C ILE A 251 -5.51 0.05 -17.50
N LYS A 252 -4.50 -0.20 -16.65
CA LYS A 252 -3.08 -0.33 -17.03
C LYS A 252 -2.33 -1.19 -15.99
N PRO A 253 -1.18 -1.80 -16.33
CA PRO A 253 -0.42 -2.65 -15.42
C PRO A 253 -0.09 -1.99 -14.07
N ASP A 254 0.23 -0.68 -14.08
CA ASP A 254 0.60 0.09 -12.90
C ASP A 254 -0.51 0.19 -11.84
N ASN A 255 -1.79 0.10 -12.27
CA ASN A 255 -2.95 0.21 -11.38
C ASN A 255 -3.40 -1.15 -10.82
N PHE A 256 -2.69 -2.23 -11.16
CA PHE A 256 -2.90 -3.55 -10.57
C PHE A 256 -1.70 -3.93 -9.70
N LEU A 257 -1.92 -4.08 -8.40
CA LEU A 257 -0.87 -4.39 -7.43
C LEU A 257 -1.14 -5.73 -6.75
N MET A 258 -0.08 -6.50 -6.48
CA MET A 258 -0.21 -7.68 -5.62
C MET A 258 -0.31 -7.23 -4.14
N GLY A 259 -1.02 -7.99 -3.31
CA GLY A 259 -0.98 -7.75 -1.87
C GLY A 259 0.37 -8.12 -1.24
N ILE A 260 0.49 -7.88 0.06
CA ILE A 260 1.64 -8.28 0.89
C ILE A 260 1.25 -9.37 1.90
N GLY A 261 2.24 -10.10 2.43
CA GLY A 261 2.04 -11.15 3.43
C GLY A 261 1.00 -12.19 2.98
N ARG A 262 -0.01 -12.44 3.81
CA ARG A 262 -1.12 -13.39 3.50
C ARG A 262 -1.97 -13.02 2.28
N HIS A 263 -1.80 -11.83 1.71
CA HIS A 263 -2.50 -11.37 0.52
C HIS A 263 -1.59 -11.33 -0.72
N CYS A 264 -0.40 -11.93 -0.67
CA CYS A 264 0.58 -11.92 -1.75
C CYS A 264 0.11 -12.50 -3.08
N ASN A 265 -0.91 -13.36 -3.07
CA ASN A 265 -1.50 -13.97 -4.27
C ASN A 265 -2.78 -13.27 -4.74
N LYS A 266 -3.22 -12.23 -4.02
CA LYS A 266 -4.42 -11.45 -4.33
C LYS A 266 -4.03 -10.19 -5.09
N LEU A 267 -4.60 -10.03 -6.28
CA LEU A 267 -4.47 -8.81 -7.07
C LEU A 267 -5.45 -7.74 -6.58
N PHE A 268 -5.00 -6.49 -6.53
CA PHE A 268 -5.77 -5.31 -6.17
C PHE A 268 -5.85 -4.35 -7.35
N LEU A 269 -6.97 -3.65 -7.49
CA LEU A 269 -7.15 -2.56 -8.44
C LEU A 269 -7.19 -1.24 -7.65
N ILE A 270 -6.37 -0.27 -8.06
CA ILE A 270 -6.19 1.03 -7.39
C ILE A 270 -6.31 2.20 -8.37
N ASP A 271 -6.23 3.42 -7.82
CA ASP A 271 -6.22 4.69 -8.54
C ASP A 271 -7.56 5.03 -9.23
N PHE A 272 -8.56 5.34 -8.39
CA PHE A 272 -9.90 5.70 -8.85
C PHE A 272 -10.06 7.21 -9.13
N GLY A 273 -8.97 7.96 -9.27
CA GLY A 273 -9.01 9.41 -9.55
C GLY A 273 -9.73 9.75 -10.86
N LEU A 274 -9.61 8.87 -11.86
CA LEU A 274 -10.26 9.02 -13.17
C LEU A 274 -11.57 8.23 -13.29
N ALA A 275 -12.02 7.54 -12.25
CA ALA A 275 -13.25 6.76 -12.33
C ALA A 275 -14.48 7.65 -12.55
N LYS A 276 -15.57 7.07 -13.05
CA LYS A 276 -16.82 7.80 -13.32
C LYS A 276 -18.04 6.91 -13.13
N LYS A 277 -19.12 7.46 -12.57
CA LYS A 277 -20.40 6.76 -12.47
C LYS A 277 -21.01 6.62 -13.87
N TYR A 278 -21.30 5.40 -14.31
CA TYR A 278 -21.83 5.13 -15.67
C TYR A 278 -23.33 4.84 -15.69
N ARG A 279 -23.95 4.60 -14.54
CA ARG A 279 -25.41 4.43 -14.43
C ARG A 279 -25.91 4.88 -13.08
N ASP A 280 -27.19 5.23 -13.00
CA ASP A 280 -27.81 5.55 -11.72
C ASP A 280 -27.88 4.34 -10.79
N ASN A 281 -27.81 4.58 -9.47
CA ASN A 281 -27.81 3.51 -8.48
C ASN A 281 -29.20 2.89 -8.27
N ARG A 282 -30.27 3.68 -8.43
CA ARG A 282 -31.65 3.24 -8.21
C ARG A 282 -32.28 2.77 -9.51
N THR A 283 -32.29 3.62 -10.54
CA THR A 283 -32.98 3.31 -11.81
C THR A 283 -32.17 2.40 -12.73
N ARG A 284 -30.86 2.27 -12.47
CA ARG A 284 -29.88 1.61 -13.36
C ARG A 284 -29.82 2.22 -14.77
N GLN A 285 -30.43 3.38 -14.99
CA GLN A 285 -30.36 4.12 -16.24
C GLN A 285 -28.90 4.46 -16.55
N HIS A 286 -28.44 4.09 -17.74
CA HIS A 286 -27.09 4.35 -18.19
C HIS A 286 -26.88 5.85 -18.48
N ILE A 287 -25.65 6.33 -18.38
CA ILE A 287 -25.30 7.67 -18.87
C ILE A 287 -25.59 7.76 -20.37
N PRO A 288 -25.99 8.93 -20.89
CA PRO A 288 -26.27 9.08 -22.31
C PRO A 288 -24.99 8.93 -23.13
N TYR A 289 -25.14 8.40 -24.34
CA TYR A 289 -24.09 8.41 -25.36
C TYR A 289 -23.70 9.85 -25.69
N ARG A 290 -22.39 10.13 -25.76
CA ARG A 290 -21.82 11.43 -26.11
C ARG A 290 -20.53 11.25 -26.87
N GLU A 291 -20.26 12.18 -27.78
CA GLU A 291 -19.01 12.28 -28.54
C GLU A 291 -18.23 13.52 -28.06
N ASP A 292 -17.18 13.89 -28.79
CA ASP A 292 -16.32 15.07 -28.51
C ASP A 292 -15.70 15.10 -27.10
N LYS A 293 -15.47 13.91 -26.52
CA LYS A 293 -14.76 13.76 -25.24
C LYS A 293 -13.26 13.79 -25.46
N ASN A 294 -12.54 14.48 -24.56
CA ASN A 294 -11.10 14.33 -24.49
C ASN A 294 -10.73 12.94 -23.98
N LEU A 295 -9.67 12.37 -24.57
CA LEU A 295 -9.09 11.12 -24.09
C LEU A 295 -8.72 11.24 -22.61
N THR A 296 -9.29 10.36 -21.80
CA THR A 296 -9.00 10.23 -20.37
C THR A 296 -8.27 8.90 -20.14
N GLY A 297 -7.22 8.93 -19.33
CA GLY A 297 -6.38 7.75 -19.03
C GLY A 297 -5.20 7.58 -19.99
N THR A 298 -4.57 6.41 -19.91
CA THR A 298 -3.33 6.12 -20.62
C THR A 298 -3.58 5.70 -22.08
N ALA A 299 -3.18 6.55 -23.05
CA ALA A 299 -3.41 6.34 -24.49
C ALA A 299 -2.97 4.96 -25.03
N ARG A 300 -1.93 4.37 -24.44
CA ARG A 300 -1.41 3.03 -24.81
C ARG A 300 -2.49 1.96 -24.65
N TYR A 301 -3.27 2.00 -23.59
CA TYR A 301 -4.26 0.97 -23.25
C TYR A 301 -5.71 1.41 -23.50
N ALA A 302 -5.97 2.69 -23.77
CA ALA A 302 -7.32 3.18 -24.07
C ALA A 302 -8.01 2.43 -25.22
N SER A 303 -9.34 2.27 -25.15
CA SER A 303 -10.15 1.70 -26.24
C SER A 303 -10.09 2.55 -27.51
N ILE A 304 -10.46 1.96 -28.65
CA ILE A 304 -10.60 2.72 -29.91
C ILE A 304 -11.65 3.82 -29.76
N ASN A 305 -12.80 3.51 -29.15
CA ASN A 305 -13.88 4.49 -28.91
C ASN A 305 -13.41 5.68 -28.07
N ALA A 306 -12.58 5.45 -27.04
CA ALA A 306 -12.03 6.52 -26.23
C ALA A 306 -11.09 7.45 -27.02
N HIS A 307 -10.35 6.92 -28.00
CA HIS A 307 -9.55 7.73 -28.94
C HIS A 307 -10.42 8.53 -29.91
N LEU A 308 -11.56 7.99 -30.32
CA LEU A 308 -12.55 8.67 -31.17
C LEU A 308 -13.39 9.72 -30.42
N GLY A 309 -13.08 9.96 -29.14
CA GLY A 309 -13.79 10.93 -28.31
C GLY A 309 -15.20 10.50 -27.90
N ILE A 310 -15.51 9.22 -28.01
CA ILE A 310 -16.78 8.66 -27.51
C ILE A 310 -16.68 8.53 -25.98
N GLU A 311 -17.76 8.87 -25.28
CA GLU A 311 -17.87 8.67 -23.83
C GLU A 311 -17.59 7.21 -23.47
N GLN A 312 -16.79 6.99 -22.43
CA GLN A 312 -16.43 5.64 -22.02
C GLN A 312 -17.57 4.99 -21.23
N SER A 313 -17.65 3.67 -21.36
CA SER A 313 -18.58 2.76 -20.69
C SER A 313 -17.85 1.49 -20.26
N ARG A 314 -18.60 0.48 -19.80
CA ARG A 314 -18.02 -0.79 -19.32
C ARG A 314 -17.17 -1.50 -20.38
N ARG A 315 -17.57 -1.43 -21.66
CA ARG A 315 -16.84 -2.11 -22.75
C ARG A 315 -15.42 -1.57 -22.92
N ASP A 316 -15.20 -0.30 -22.59
CA ASP A 316 -13.92 0.38 -22.77
C ASP A 316 -12.89 -0.07 -21.73
N ASP A 317 -13.30 -0.29 -20.48
CA ASP A 317 -12.45 -0.91 -19.45
C ASP A 317 -12.07 -2.35 -19.85
N MET A 318 -13.02 -3.10 -20.41
CA MET A 318 -12.79 -4.48 -20.84
C MET A 318 -11.87 -4.57 -22.07
N GLU A 319 -12.04 -3.70 -23.08
CA GLU A 319 -11.14 -3.61 -24.23
C GLU A 319 -9.73 -3.21 -23.79
N SER A 320 -9.62 -2.24 -22.87
CA SER A 320 -8.35 -1.82 -22.30
C SER A 320 -7.61 -2.97 -21.62
N LEU A 321 -8.32 -3.82 -20.87
CA LEU A 321 -7.75 -5.04 -20.30
C LEU A 321 -7.19 -5.97 -21.38
N GLY A 322 -7.89 -6.13 -22.50
CA GLY A 322 -7.40 -6.95 -23.63
C GLY A 322 -6.05 -6.46 -24.17
N TYR A 323 -5.85 -5.14 -24.28
CA TYR A 323 -4.56 -4.57 -24.65
C TYR A 323 -3.48 -4.78 -23.58
N VAL A 324 -3.83 -4.74 -22.29
CA VAL A 324 -2.90 -5.04 -21.19
C VAL A 324 -2.45 -6.51 -21.25
N LEU A 325 -3.37 -7.45 -21.46
CA LEU A 325 -3.04 -8.87 -21.60
C LEU A 325 -2.13 -9.12 -22.82
N MET A 326 -2.44 -8.50 -23.96
CA MET A 326 -1.60 -8.58 -25.15
C MET A 326 -0.23 -7.90 -24.97
N TYR A 327 -0.15 -6.86 -24.16
CA TYR A 327 1.12 -6.23 -23.80
C TYR A 327 2.02 -7.19 -23.03
N PHE A 328 1.49 -7.91 -22.02
CA PHE A 328 2.27 -8.91 -21.29
C PHE A 328 2.73 -10.07 -22.18
N ASN A 329 1.84 -10.55 -23.07
CA ASN A 329 2.16 -11.61 -24.03
C ASN A 329 3.26 -11.20 -25.02
N ARG A 330 3.22 -9.96 -25.52
CA ARG A 330 4.07 -9.49 -26.63
C ARG A 330 5.30 -8.71 -26.19
N THR A 331 5.42 -8.35 -24.91
CA THR A 331 6.45 -7.43 -24.36
C THR A 331 6.31 -5.96 -24.78
N SER A 332 5.66 -5.72 -25.92
CA SER A 332 5.26 -4.41 -26.43
C SER A 332 4.04 -4.50 -27.35
N LEU A 333 3.29 -3.40 -27.46
CA LEU A 333 2.18 -3.21 -28.38
C LEU A 333 2.65 -2.50 -29.66
N PRO A 334 2.03 -2.78 -30.84
CA PRO A 334 2.46 -2.22 -32.13
C PRO A 334 2.43 -0.69 -32.24
N TRP A 335 1.71 -0.02 -31.34
CA TRP A 335 1.60 1.44 -31.26
C TRP A 335 2.50 2.06 -30.18
N GLN A 336 3.44 1.30 -29.61
CA GLN A 336 4.50 1.85 -28.74
C GLN A 336 5.62 2.49 -29.56
N GLY A 337 6.30 3.48 -28.97
CA GLY A 337 7.48 4.12 -29.60
C GLY A 337 7.17 5.09 -30.75
N LEU A 338 5.91 5.33 -31.09
CA LEU A 338 5.53 6.26 -32.15
C LEU A 338 5.97 7.70 -31.80
N LYS A 339 6.77 8.30 -32.71
CA LYS A 339 7.25 9.69 -32.59
C LYS A 339 6.23 10.68 -33.15
N ALA A 340 6.04 11.80 -32.46
CA ALA A 340 5.20 12.92 -32.87
C ALA A 340 5.70 14.22 -32.23
N ALA A 341 5.38 15.37 -32.82
CA ALA A 341 5.82 16.67 -32.32
C ALA A 341 5.01 17.12 -31.09
N THR A 342 3.72 16.78 -31.05
CA THR A 342 2.82 17.13 -29.94
C THR A 342 2.16 15.91 -29.32
N LYS A 343 1.65 16.04 -28.08
CA LYS A 343 0.87 14.97 -27.41
C LYS A 343 -0.38 14.60 -28.21
N LYS A 344 -1.06 15.60 -28.79
CA LYS A 344 -2.27 15.39 -29.61
C LYS A 344 -1.96 14.52 -30.84
N GLN A 345 -0.94 14.90 -31.61
CA GLN A 345 -0.46 14.11 -32.75
C GLN A 345 0.00 12.71 -32.34
N LYS A 346 0.60 12.57 -31.15
CA LYS A 346 0.98 11.24 -30.64
C LYS A 346 -0.24 10.35 -30.41
N TYR A 347 -1.33 10.93 -29.87
CA TYR A 347 -2.56 10.19 -29.62
C TYR A 347 -3.27 9.84 -30.93
N GLU A 348 -3.31 10.75 -31.89
CA GLU A 348 -3.82 10.50 -33.25
C GLU A 348 -3.08 9.33 -33.92
N LYS A 349 -1.74 9.32 -33.91
CA LYS A 349 -0.95 8.19 -34.45
C LYS A 349 -1.19 6.87 -33.74
N ILE A 350 -1.38 6.88 -32.41
CA ILE A 350 -1.71 5.68 -31.65
C ILE A 350 -3.11 5.18 -32.06
N SER A 351 -4.08 6.08 -32.19
CA SER A 351 -5.45 5.78 -32.63
C SER A 351 -5.46 5.14 -34.01
N GLU A 352 -4.82 5.79 -35.00
CA GLU A 352 -4.68 5.27 -36.37
C GLU A 352 -4.03 3.90 -36.38
N LYS A 353 -2.97 3.70 -35.60
CA LYS A 353 -2.27 2.41 -35.53
C LYS A 353 -3.13 1.32 -34.89
N LYS A 354 -3.98 1.65 -33.91
CA LYS A 354 -4.93 0.71 -33.30
C LYS A 354 -6.02 0.29 -34.28
N MET A 355 -6.60 1.25 -35.01
CA MET A 355 -7.66 0.99 -35.99
C MET A 355 -7.14 0.20 -37.19
N SER A 356 -5.93 0.50 -37.66
CA SER A 356 -5.30 -0.19 -38.79
C SER A 356 -4.65 -1.53 -38.45
N THR A 357 -4.63 -1.95 -37.18
CA THR A 357 -4.10 -3.25 -36.76
C THR A 357 -5.28 -4.18 -36.42
N PRO A 358 -5.63 -5.15 -37.30
CA PRO A 358 -6.65 -6.15 -37.00
C PRO A 358 -6.32 -6.94 -35.73
N VAL A 359 -7.37 -7.42 -35.05
CA VAL A 359 -7.21 -8.16 -33.79
C VAL A 359 -6.41 -9.44 -34.01
N GLU A 360 -6.63 -10.12 -35.14
CA GLU A 360 -5.96 -11.34 -35.54
C GLU A 360 -4.45 -11.09 -35.79
N VAL A 361 -4.10 -9.91 -36.30
CA VAL A 361 -2.70 -9.49 -36.49
C VAL A 361 -2.04 -9.18 -35.14
N LEU A 362 -2.76 -8.47 -34.26
CA LEU A 362 -2.27 -8.19 -32.90
C LEU A 362 -2.04 -9.49 -32.11
N CYS A 363 -2.93 -10.47 -32.25
CA CYS A 363 -2.90 -11.73 -31.50
C CYS A 363 -2.17 -12.86 -32.23
N LYS A 364 -1.59 -12.61 -33.41
CA LYS A 364 -0.86 -13.63 -34.19
C LYS A 364 0.23 -14.29 -33.33
N GLY A 365 0.22 -15.62 -33.29
CA GLY A 365 1.17 -16.43 -32.53
C GLY A 365 0.78 -16.69 -31.06
N PHE A 366 -0.39 -16.24 -30.63
CA PHE A 366 -0.96 -16.50 -29.30
C PHE A 366 -2.27 -17.30 -29.41
N PRO A 367 -2.76 -17.92 -28.31
CA PRO A 367 -4.04 -18.63 -28.30
C PRO A 367 -5.21 -17.77 -28.80
N ALA A 368 -6.17 -18.40 -29.50
CA ALA A 368 -7.27 -17.70 -30.16
C ALA A 368 -8.18 -16.95 -29.19
N GLU A 369 -8.22 -17.37 -27.92
CA GLU A 369 -9.01 -16.78 -26.85
C GLU A 369 -8.71 -15.30 -26.63
N PHE A 370 -7.47 -14.85 -26.87
CA PHE A 370 -7.12 -13.43 -26.77
C PHE A 370 -7.78 -12.59 -27.88
N ALA A 371 -7.85 -13.14 -29.10
CA ALA A 371 -8.57 -12.49 -30.20
C ALA A 371 -10.08 -12.52 -29.96
N MET A 372 -10.63 -13.66 -29.50
CA MET A 372 -12.04 -13.79 -29.12
C MET A 372 -12.43 -12.77 -28.03
N TYR A 373 -11.59 -12.59 -27.01
CA TYR A 373 -11.80 -11.60 -25.95
C TYR A 373 -11.88 -10.17 -26.52
N LEU A 374 -10.92 -9.78 -27.36
CA LEU A 374 -10.88 -8.42 -27.94
C LEU A 374 -12.05 -8.17 -28.90
N ASN A 375 -12.35 -9.14 -29.76
CA ASN A 375 -13.49 -9.06 -30.69
C ASN A 375 -14.82 -8.99 -29.93
N TYR A 376 -14.98 -9.76 -28.85
CA TYR A 376 -16.14 -9.67 -27.96
C TYR A 376 -16.27 -8.25 -27.38
N CYS A 377 -15.20 -7.70 -26.79
CA CYS A 377 -15.25 -6.38 -26.16
C CYS A 377 -15.57 -5.26 -27.17
N ARG A 378 -15.01 -5.34 -28.38
CA ARG A 378 -15.28 -4.39 -29.47
C ARG A 378 -16.70 -4.51 -30.02
N GLY A 379 -17.31 -5.68 -29.94
CA GLY A 379 -18.69 -5.94 -30.38
C GLY A 379 -19.77 -5.46 -29.41
N LEU A 380 -19.42 -5.11 -28.16
CA LEU A 380 -20.37 -4.66 -27.16
C LEU A 380 -20.97 -3.28 -27.54
N ARG A 381 -22.29 -3.15 -27.40
CA ARG A 381 -22.97 -1.83 -27.48
C ARG A 381 -22.58 -0.96 -26.27
N PHE A 382 -22.75 0.35 -26.40
CA PHE A 382 -22.35 1.32 -25.37
C PHE A 382 -22.98 1.04 -23.99
N GLU A 383 -24.25 0.66 -23.96
CA GLU A 383 -24.96 0.36 -22.70
C GLU A 383 -24.96 -1.13 -22.33
N GLU A 384 -24.33 -1.99 -23.14
CA GLU A 384 -24.37 -3.44 -22.95
C GLU A 384 -23.56 -3.86 -21.71
N ALA A 385 -24.06 -4.85 -20.98
CA ALA A 385 -23.31 -5.46 -19.89
C ALA A 385 -22.37 -6.52 -20.47
N PRO A 386 -21.05 -6.43 -20.24
CA PRO A 386 -20.13 -7.53 -20.56
C PRO A 386 -20.53 -8.79 -19.80
N ASP A 387 -20.49 -9.94 -20.46
CA ASP A 387 -20.56 -11.26 -19.83
C ASP A 387 -19.19 -11.60 -19.24
N TYR A 388 -18.94 -11.12 -18.01
CA TYR A 388 -17.70 -11.35 -17.30
C TYR A 388 -17.43 -12.85 -17.05
N MET A 389 -18.50 -13.65 -16.91
CA MET A 389 -18.38 -15.09 -16.71
C MET A 389 -17.86 -15.77 -17.97
N TYR A 390 -18.44 -15.47 -19.14
CA TYR A 390 -17.94 -15.94 -20.43
C TYR A 390 -16.47 -15.57 -20.65
N LEU A 391 -16.11 -14.30 -20.42
CA LEU A 391 -14.73 -13.83 -20.62
C LEU A 391 -13.73 -14.54 -19.69
N ARG A 392 -14.09 -14.82 -18.44
CA ARG A 392 -13.27 -15.67 -17.55
C ARG A 392 -13.23 -17.12 -18.02
N GLN A 393 -14.37 -17.65 -18.47
CA GLN A 393 -14.49 -19.03 -18.93
C GLN A 393 -13.54 -19.30 -20.11
N LEU A 394 -13.40 -18.37 -21.06
CA LEU A 394 -12.45 -18.47 -22.17
C LEU A 394 -11.04 -18.80 -21.65
N PHE A 395 -10.51 -17.97 -20.75
CA PHE A 395 -9.17 -18.16 -20.21
C PHE A 395 -9.05 -19.34 -19.25
N ARG A 396 -10.10 -19.67 -18.47
CA ARG A 396 -10.12 -20.85 -17.58
C ARG A 396 -10.14 -22.16 -18.34
N ILE A 397 -10.82 -22.23 -19.49
CA ILE A 397 -10.80 -23.40 -20.37
C ILE A 397 -9.40 -23.55 -20.95
N LEU A 398 -8.85 -22.49 -21.57
CA LEU A 398 -7.48 -22.50 -22.10
C LEU A 398 -6.44 -22.91 -21.05
N PHE A 399 -6.55 -22.38 -19.83
CA PHE A 399 -5.65 -22.71 -18.72
C PHE A 399 -5.65 -24.21 -18.39
N ARG A 400 -6.83 -24.85 -18.40
CA ARG A 400 -6.97 -26.30 -18.20
C ARG A 400 -6.46 -27.09 -19.40
N THR A 401 -6.74 -26.65 -20.62
CA THR A 401 -6.24 -27.27 -21.87
C THR A 401 -4.71 -27.29 -21.92
N LEU A 402 -4.06 -26.25 -21.38
CA LEU A 402 -2.60 -26.17 -21.24
C LEU A 402 -2.06 -26.95 -20.03
N ASN A 403 -2.89 -27.74 -19.35
CA ASN A 403 -2.57 -28.54 -18.17
C ASN A 403 -1.95 -27.72 -17.01
N HIS A 404 -2.35 -26.46 -16.88
CA HIS A 404 -1.90 -25.63 -15.77
C HIS A 404 -2.76 -25.84 -14.52
N GLN A 405 -2.13 -25.73 -13.35
CA GLN A 405 -2.79 -25.78 -12.04
C GLN A 405 -2.85 -24.38 -11.44
N TYR A 406 -3.97 -24.06 -10.78
CA TYR A 406 -4.18 -22.75 -10.14
C TYR A 406 -3.56 -22.74 -8.74
N ASP A 407 -2.23 -22.88 -8.71
CA ASP A 407 -1.40 -23.00 -7.50
C ASP A 407 -0.84 -21.66 -7.00
N TYR A 408 -1.20 -20.55 -7.67
CA TYR A 408 -0.68 -19.21 -7.42
C TYR A 408 0.85 -19.09 -7.56
N THR A 409 1.48 -20.00 -8.30
CA THR A 409 2.90 -19.92 -8.63
C THR A 409 3.08 -19.10 -9.90
N PHE A 410 3.22 -17.79 -9.71
CA PHE A 410 3.57 -16.83 -10.75
C PHE A 410 5.07 -16.84 -11.08
N ASP A 411 5.46 -16.23 -12.20
CA ASP A 411 6.85 -16.21 -12.66
C ASP A 411 7.80 -15.57 -11.62
N TRP A 412 7.38 -14.49 -10.97
CA TRP A 412 8.16 -13.85 -9.91
C TRP A 412 8.28 -14.70 -8.64
N THR A 413 7.31 -15.60 -8.39
CA THR A 413 7.40 -16.55 -7.26
C THR A 413 8.57 -17.50 -7.47
N MET A 414 8.73 -18.01 -8.70
CA MET A 414 9.83 -18.91 -9.07
C MET A 414 11.20 -18.22 -9.01
N LEU A 415 11.30 -16.98 -9.50
CA LEU A 415 12.55 -16.21 -9.45
C LEU A 415 13.00 -15.94 -8.01
N LYS A 416 12.08 -15.58 -7.12
CA LYS A 416 12.38 -15.37 -5.70
C LYS A 416 12.86 -16.65 -5.01
N GLN A 417 12.24 -17.80 -5.30
CA GLN A 417 12.66 -19.09 -4.75
C GLN A 417 14.06 -19.47 -5.22
N LYS A 418 14.38 -19.29 -6.52
CA LYS A 418 15.73 -19.56 -7.05
C LYS A 418 16.78 -18.66 -6.42
N ALA A 419 16.50 -17.36 -6.28
CA ALA A 419 17.42 -16.42 -5.63
C ALA A 419 17.68 -16.79 -4.16
N ALA A 420 16.64 -17.20 -3.42
CA ALA A 420 16.78 -17.65 -2.04
C ALA A 420 17.62 -18.94 -1.92
N GLN A 421 17.42 -19.90 -2.83
CA GLN A 421 18.22 -21.13 -2.88
C GLN A 421 19.70 -20.83 -3.19
N GLN A 422 19.97 -19.92 -4.12
CA GLN A 422 21.35 -19.51 -4.45
C GLN A 422 22.03 -18.82 -3.26
N ALA A 423 21.33 -17.92 -2.56
CA ALA A 423 21.85 -17.25 -1.36
C ALA A 423 22.12 -18.22 -0.19
N ALA A 424 21.29 -19.26 -0.04
CA ALA A 424 21.51 -20.31 0.96
C ALA A 424 22.72 -21.21 0.61
N SER A 425 22.96 -21.47 -0.68
CA SER A 425 24.11 -22.28 -1.12
C SER A 425 25.45 -21.56 -0.98
N SER A 426 25.49 -20.24 -1.17
CA SER A 426 26.73 -19.45 -1.05
C SER A 426 27.15 -19.17 0.39
N SER A 427 26.21 -19.22 1.34
CA SER A 427 26.48 -19.06 2.78
C SER A 427 26.95 -20.37 3.46
N GLY A 428 26.87 -21.52 2.77
CA GLY A 428 27.26 -22.84 3.28
C GLY A 428 28.70 -23.28 3.00
N GLN A 429 29.50 -22.53 2.24
CA GLN A 429 30.90 -22.91 1.87
C GLN A 429 31.99 -22.17 2.68
N GLY A 430 31.64 -21.54 3.81
CA GLY A 430 32.58 -20.74 4.61
C GLY A 430 33.17 -21.40 5.86
N GLN A 431 33.02 -22.71 6.08
CA GLN A 431 33.58 -23.39 7.27
C GLN A 431 34.11 -24.80 6.96
N GLN A 432 35.35 -24.89 6.48
CA GLN A 432 36.27 -26.04 6.52
C GLN A 432 37.59 -25.53 5.88
N ALA A 433 38.78 -25.53 6.46
CA ALA A 433 39.33 -26.13 7.66
C ALA A 433 40.62 -25.36 8.06
N GLN A 434 40.90 -25.21 9.36
CA GLN A 434 42.26 -25.04 9.87
C GLN A 434 42.44 -25.98 11.06
N THR A 435 43.07 -27.12 10.81
CA THR A 435 43.72 -27.96 11.82
C THR A 435 45.19 -27.59 11.89
N PRO A 436 45.77 -27.29 13.07
CA PRO A 436 47.17 -26.95 13.20
C PRO A 436 48.02 -28.23 13.35
N THR A 437 48.87 -28.53 12.38
CA THR A 437 49.97 -29.48 12.55
C THR A 437 51.21 -28.75 13.05
N GLY A 438 51.65 -29.09 14.25
CA GLY A 438 52.91 -28.61 14.82
C GLY A 438 54.14 -29.12 14.07
N LYS A 439 55.20 -28.32 14.07
CA LYS A 439 56.59 -28.77 13.88
C LYS A 439 57.52 -27.99 14.80
N GLN A 440 58.38 -28.77 15.43
CA GLN A 440 59.44 -28.39 16.35
C GLN A 440 60.48 -27.46 15.72
N THR A 441 61.02 -26.62 16.59
CA THR A 441 62.24 -25.81 16.48
C THR A 441 63.52 -26.67 16.38
N ASP A 442 64.50 -26.25 15.56
CA ASP A 442 65.86 -25.99 16.06
C ASP A 442 66.71 -25.08 15.12
N LYS A 443 67.33 -24.05 15.73
CA LYS A 443 68.61 -23.30 15.44
C LYS A 443 68.90 -22.74 14.02
N SER A 444 69.46 -21.54 13.79
CA SER A 444 70.31 -20.64 14.60
C SER A 444 70.51 -19.23 13.97
N LYS A 445 70.62 -18.21 14.85
CA LYS A 445 71.48 -16.99 14.87
C LYS A 445 71.36 -15.79 13.90
N SER A 446 71.33 -14.61 14.56
CA SER A 446 71.74 -13.22 14.16
C SER A 446 70.79 -12.45 13.23
N ASN A 447 70.48 -11.16 13.37
CA ASN A 447 71.06 -10.06 14.16
C ASN A 447 70.02 -8.91 14.34
N MET A 448 70.14 -8.16 15.45
CA MET A 448 69.72 -6.76 15.77
C MET A 448 68.42 -6.19 15.16
N LYS A 449 67.34 -5.96 15.92
CA LYS A 449 67.07 -4.90 16.95
C LYS A 449 67.23 -3.45 16.48
N GLY A 450 66.09 -2.79 16.32
CA GLY A 450 65.83 -1.37 16.55
C GLY A 450 64.37 -1.25 16.96
N PHE A 451 64.14 -0.67 18.13
CA PHE A 451 62.95 -0.78 18.99
C PHE A 451 61.63 -0.24 18.42
#